data_AF-A0A5Q4HCN4-F1
#
_entry.id   AF-A0A5Q4HCN4-F1
#
_cell.length_a   1.000
_cell.length_b   1.000
_cell.length_c   1.000
_cell.angle_alpha   90.00
_cell.angle_beta   90.00
_cell.angle_gamma   90.00
#
_symmetry.space_group_name_H-M   'P 1'
#
loop_
_entity.id
_entity.type
_entity.pdbx_description
1 polymer ?
#
loop_
_entity_poly.entity_id
_entity_poly.type
_entity_poly.pdbx_seq_one_letter_code
_entity_poly.pdbx_strand_id
1 'polypeptide(L)' 'EQDGPITDLQMLLARAAYFALDRNQALAILAEVHAAVSNWRQLALSPEVGLRAAELDDFAPAFDHQQMEVAATLLKK' A
#
# COMPACT_ATOMS: atom_id res chain seq x y z
N GLU A 1 -1.74 22.20 -8.69
CA GLU A 1 -1.34 21.52 -7.44
C GLU A 1 -0.21 22.31 -6.79
N GLN A 2 -0.24 22.56 -5.48
CA GLN A 2 0.81 23.33 -4.77
C GLN A 2 1.74 22.46 -3.92
N ASP A 3 1.46 21.16 -3.80
CA ASP A 3 2.11 20.31 -2.80
C ASP A 3 3.10 19.29 -3.36
N GLY A 4 3.32 19.29 -4.67
CA GLY A 4 4.08 18.23 -5.34
C GLY A 4 3.41 16.85 -5.24
N PRO A 5 4.05 15.78 -5.74
CA PRO A 5 3.52 14.43 -5.61
C PRO A 5 3.51 13.98 -4.14
N ILE A 6 2.47 13.25 -3.74
CA ILE A 6 2.49 12.53 -2.46
C ILE A 6 3.45 11.36 -2.62
N THR A 7 4.55 11.35 -1.86
CA THR A 7 5.62 10.35 -1.98
C THR A 7 5.72 9.39 -0.80
N ASP A 8 4.99 9.63 0.30
CA ASP A 8 5.02 8.78 1.48
C ASP A 8 3.69 8.76 2.25
N LEU A 9 3.54 7.74 3.10
CA LEU A 9 2.32 7.51 3.87
C LEU A 9 2.02 8.58 4.91
N GLN A 10 3.01 9.29 5.45
CA GLN A 10 2.74 10.37 6.40
C GLN A 10 2.08 11.56 5.68
N MET A 11 2.61 11.92 4.51
CA MET A 11 2.02 12.93 3.63
C MET A 11 0.61 12.55 3.16
N LEU A 12 0.36 11.27 2.89
CA LEU A 12 -0.96 10.76 2.52
C LEU A 12 -1.94 10.86 3.68
N LEU A 13 -1.58 10.38 4.87
CA LEU A 13 -2.44 10.41 6.06
C LEU A 13 -2.74 11.84 6.53
N ALA A 14 -1.79 12.77 6.40
CA ALA A 14 -2.02 14.18 6.69
C ALA A 14 -3.10 14.81 5.77
N ARG A 15 -3.35 14.20 4.61
CA ARG A 15 -4.36 14.64 3.63
C ARG A 15 -5.68 13.87 3.73
N ALA A 16 -5.79 12.89 4.61
CA ALA A 16 -7.01 12.10 4.76
C ALA A 16 -8.25 12.96 5.07
N ALA A 17 -8.05 14.08 5.76
CA ALA A 17 -9.12 15.04 6.07
C ALA A 17 -9.76 15.67 4.82
N TYR A 18 -9.04 15.79 3.69
CA TYR A 18 -9.65 16.23 2.42
C TYR A 18 -10.72 15.27 1.91
N PHE A 19 -10.65 14.00 2.31
CA PHE A 19 -11.62 12.96 1.99
C PHE A 19 -12.65 12.76 3.12
N ALA A 20 -12.75 13.70 4.06
CA ALA A 20 -13.60 13.62 5.25
C ALA A 20 -13.33 12.38 6.12
N LEU A 21 -12.10 11.86 6.10
CA LEU A 21 -11.68 10.75 6.94
C LEU A 21 -10.99 11.26 8.20
N ASP A 22 -11.41 10.74 9.35
CA ASP A 22 -10.62 10.86 10.57
C ASP A 22 -9.40 9.92 10.54
N ARG A 23 -8.50 10.09 11.52
CA ARG A 23 -7.26 9.30 11.60
C ARG A 23 -7.51 7.80 11.73
N ASN A 24 -8.53 7.38 12.48
CA ASN A 24 -8.83 5.96 12.67
C ASN A 24 -9.41 5.35 11.39
N GLN A 25 -10.28 6.07 10.70
CA GLN A 25 -10.81 5.66 9.40
C GLN A 25 -9.70 5.56 8.35
N ALA A 26 -8.81 6.55 8.29
CA ALA A 26 -7.67 6.53 7.39
C ALA A 26 -6.73 5.35 7.65
N LEU A 27 -6.45 5.03 8.91
CA LEU A 27 -5.65 3.86 9.29
C LEU A 27 -6.37 2.54 8.98
N ALA A 28 -7.70 2.47 9.13
CA ALA A 28 -8.47 1.29 8.76
C ALA A 28 -8.37 1.01 7.25
N ILE A 29 -8.55 2.04 6.42
CA ILE A 29 -8.38 1.92 4.96
C ILE A 29 -6.94 1.54 4.60
N LEU A 30 -5.95 2.15 5.25
CA LEU A 30 -4.55 1.78 5.07
C LEU A 30 -4.31 0.30 5.41
N ALA A 31 -4.98 -0.24 6.43
CA ALA A 31 -4.88 -1.65 6.78
C ALA A 31 -5.44 -2.57 5.69
N GLU A 32 -6.59 -2.21 5.10
CA GLU A 32 -7.19 -2.95 3.99
C GLU A 32 -6.27 -2.97 2.77
N VAL A 33 -5.73 -1.80 2.39
CA VAL A 33 -4.79 -1.68 1.27
C VAL A 33 -3.51 -2.46 1.54
N HIS A 34 -2.92 -2.30 2.73
CA HIS A 34 -1.71 -3.03 3.12
C HIS A 34 -1.92 -4.55 3.07
N ALA A 35 -3.06 -5.05 3.54
CA ALA A 35 -3.37 -6.48 3.49
C ALA A 35 -3.51 -6.99 2.04
N ALA A 36 -4.21 -6.25 1.19
CA ALA A 36 -4.36 -6.59 -0.23
C ALA A 36 -3.00 -6.60 -0.95
N VAL A 37 -2.20 -5.56 -0.75
CA VAL A 37 -0.87 -5.45 -1.35
C VAL A 37 0.08 -6.51 -0.78
N SER A 38 0.05 -6.81 0.51
CA SER A 38 0.90 -7.86 1.10
C SER A 38 0.68 -9.25 0.47
N ASN A 39 -0.50 -9.49 -0.10
CA ASN A 39 -0.82 -10.76 -0.77
C ASN A 39 -0.60 -10.73 -2.29
N TRP A 40 0.05 -9.70 -2.83
CA TRP A 40 0.17 -9.48 -4.27
C TRP A 40 0.82 -10.67 -5.00
N ARG A 41 1.81 -11.34 -4.39
CA ARG A 41 2.49 -12.50 -5.01
C ARG A 41 1.55 -13.67 -5.22
N GLN A 42 0.63 -13.93 -4.29
CA GLN A 42 -0.35 -14.99 -4.45
C GLN A 42 -1.35 -14.64 -5.56
N LEU A 43 -1.80 -13.39 -5.61
CA LEU A 43 -2.69 -12.91 -6.67
C LEU A 43 -2.02 -12.92 -8.04
N ALA A 44 -0.75 -12.55 -8.11
CA ALA A 44 0.01 -12.54 -9.37
C ALA A 44 0.10 -13.93 -10.02
N LEU A 45 0.18 -14.99 -9.20
CA LEU A 45 0.21 -16.38 -9.66
C LEU A 45 -1.17 -16.95 -9.98
N SER A 46 -2.25 -16.26 -9.61
CA SER A 46 -3.61 -16.76 -9.82
C SER A 46 -3.98 -16.74 -11.31
N PRO A 47 -4.92 -17.58 -11.77
CA PRO A 47 -5.33 -17.62 -13.19
C PRO A 47 -5.82 -16.28 -13.74
N GLU A 48 -6.34 -15.41 -12.89
CA GLU A 48 -6.84 -14.08 -13.24
C GLU A 48 -5.72 -13.13 -13.67
N VAL A 49 -4.50 -13.32 -13.16
CA VAL A 49 -3.33 -12.50 -13.52
C VAL A 49 -2.34 -13.29 -14.38
N GLY A 50 -2.04 -14.53 -14.00
CA GLY A 50 -1.31 -15.50 -14.82
C GLY A 50 0.20 -15.28 -14.91
N LEU A 51 0.82 -14.53 -13.98
CA LEU A 51 2.29 -14.41 -13.93
C LEU A 51 2.91 -15.73 -13.46
N ARG A 52 4.13 -15.98 -13.94
CA ARG A 52 4.96 -17.10 -13.49
C ARG A 52 5.80 -16.66 -12.30
N ALA A 53 6.17 -17.61 -11.46
CA ALA A 53 7.02 -17.35 -10.29
C ALA A 53 8.32 -16.61 -10.64
N ALA A 54 8.93 -16.91 -11.81
CA ALA A 54 10.15 -16.26 -12.28
C ALA A 54 9.96 -14.79 -12.68
N GLU A 55 8.73 -14.35 -12.94
CA GLU A 55 8.42 -12.96 -13.33
C GLU A 55 8.13 -12.08 -12.10
N LEU A 56 7.90 -12.66 -10.92
CA LEU A 56 7.52 -11.90 -9.73
C LEU A 56 8.63 -10.94 -9.29
N ASP A 57 9.89 -11.32 -9.40
CA ASP A 57 10.99 -10.49 -8.90
C ASP A 57 11.13 -9.17 -9.67
N ASP A 58 10.70 -9.12 -10.94
CA ASP A 58 10.65 -7.89 -11.73
C ASP A 58 9.63 -6.87 -11.19
N PHE A 59 8.59 -7.34 -10.49
CA PHE A 59 7.53 -6.52 -9.89
C PHE A 59 7.72 -6.26 -8.41
N ALA A 60 8.64 -6.97 -7.74
CA ALA A 60 8.91 -6.80 -6.33
C ALA A 60 9.14 -5.34 -5.92
N PRO A 61 9.90 -4.50 -6.66
CA PRO A 61 10.09 -3.09 -6.27
C PRO A 61 8.80 -2.26 -6.21
N ALA A 62 7.74 -2.66 -6.93
CA ALA A 62 6.48 -1.93 -6.97
C ALA A 62 5.59 -2.19 -5.74
N PHE A 63 5.79 -3.34 -5.08
CA PHE A 63 4.93 -3.78 -3.97
C PHE A 63 5.72 -4.02 -2.68
N ASP A 64 6.98 -4.44 -2.76
CA ASP A 64 7.86 -4.76 -1.63
C ASP A 64 8.87 -3.61 -1.39
N HIS A 65 8.34 -2.43 -1.05
CA HIS A 65 9.13 -1.21 -0.86
C HIS A 65 9.00 -0.64 0.56
N GLN A 66 9.86 0.33 0.91
CA GLN A 66 9.93 0.94 2.25
C GLN A 66 8.57 1.41 2.79
N GLN A 67 7.65 1.89 1.95
CA GLN A 67 6.33 2.33 2.43
C GLN A 67 5.46 1.18 2.98
N MET A 68 5.66 -0.08 2.55
CA MET A 68 4.98 -1.23 3.14
C MET A 68 5.43 -1.48 4.58
N GLU A 69 6.73 -1.32 4.85
CA GLU A 69 7.27 -1.42 6.21
C GLU A 69 6.78 -0.28 7.11
N VAL A 70 6.66 0.92 6.55
CA VAL A 70 6.07 2.08 7.25
C VAL A 70 4.61 1.82 7.56
N ALA A 71 3.81 1.31 6.61
CA ALA A 71 2.43 0.90 6.85
C ALA A 71 2.34 -0.14 7.95
N ALA A 72 3.13 -1.22 7.88
CA ALA A 72 3.17 -2.25 8.92
C ALA A 72 3.50 -1.68 10.29
N THR A 73 4.38 -0.67 10.37
CA THR A 73 4.73 0.01 11.63
C THR A 73 3.58 0.88 12.14
N LEU A 74 2.88 1.62 11.27
CA LEU A 74 1.74 2.47 11.65
C LEU A 74 0.52 1.66 12.09
N LEU A 75 0.39 0.43 11.59
CA LEU A 75 -0.73 -0.48 11.88
C LEU A 75 -0.47 -1.36 13.10
N LYS A 76 0.76 -1.40 13.63
CA LYS A 76 1.06 -2.05 14.90
C LYS A 76 0.45 -1.21 16.04
N LYS A 77 -0.37 -1.86 16.86
CA LYS A 77 -0.95 -1.27 18.09
C LYS A 77 0.09 -1.11 19.18
#